data_AF-A0A8T3RA62-F1
#
_entry.id   AF-A0A8T3RA62-F1
#
_cell.length_a   1.000
_cell.length_b   1.000
_cell.length_c   1.000
_cell.angle_alpha   90.00
_cell.angle_beta   90.00
_cell.angle_gamma   90.00
#
_symmetry.space_group_name_H-M   'P 1'
#
loop_
_entity.id
_entity.type
_entity.pdbx_description
1 polymer ?
#
loop_
_entity_poly.entity_id
_entity_poly.type
_entity_poly.pdbx_seq_one_letter_code
_entity_poly.pdbx_strand_id
1 'polypeptide(L)'
;MRITAIEPITCESGIGGRDWLFVKITTDDGIIGWGEGYDWHAAPALAEAIRVVGRDLIGQDPRRIDWIGRRLWDAGRAGVPERMKVIAAIEIALYDIKGKWLGVPVYDLLGGRYRDRLPLYWSHFASYRAIDPEALGVAPARDLAAWIGLVDDVERAGFRALKTNLLVPGLASGLPPTLDGNIDRFRIDAAVEFVGALRERVGPQMGILFDIGQEYRHGAIVQLARALE
;
A
#
# COMPACT_ATOMS: atom_id res chain seq x y z
N MET A 1 4.04 -3.22 32.70
CA MET A 1 3.50 -3.00 31.35
C MET A 1 2.26 -3.83 31.11
N ARG A 2 1.14 -3.14 31.03
CA ARG A 2 -0.17 -3.66 30.62
C ARG A 2 -0.80 -2.67 29.65
N ILE A 3 -1.56 -3.18 28.69
CA ILE A 3 -2.36 -2.35 27.79
C ILE A 3 -3.51 -1.71 28.58
N THR A 4 -3.66 -0.39 28.46
CA THR A 4 -4.73 0.39 29.11
C THR A 4 -5.76 0.93 28.12
N ALA A 5 -5.37 1.14 26.86
CA ALA A 5 -6.28 1.57 25.80
C ALA A 5 -5.83 1.07 24.42
N ILE A 6 -6.81 0.84 23.54
CA ILE A 6 -6.61 0.55 22.11
C ILE A 6 -7.61 1.42 21.34
N GLU A 7 -7.09 2.35 20.54
CA GLU A 7 -7.84 3.42 19.90
C GLU A 7 -7.57 3.39 18.40
N PRO A 8 -8.50 2.86 17.57
CA PRO A 8 -8.39 3.03 16.13
C PRO A 8 -8.84 4.43 15.73
N ILE A 9 -8.05 5.06 14.86
CA ILE A 9 -8.21 6.42 14.37
C ILE A 9 -8.27 6.35 12.86
N THR A 10 -9.36 6.86 12.28
CA THR A 10 -9.50 7.00 10.83
C THR A 10 -9.35 8.46 10.44
N CYS A 11 -8.69 8.74 9.32
CA CYS A 11 -8.65 10.07 8.74
C CYS A 11 -8.71 10.02 7.21
N GLU A 12 -9.38 10.98 6.61
CA GLU A 12 -9.44 11.11 5.16
C GLU A 12 -8.04 11.36 4.60
N SER A 13 -7.62 10.57 3.61
CA SER A 13 -6.30 10.73 2.98
C SER A 13 -6.25 11.90 2.00
N GLY A 14 -7.41 12.43 1.60
CA GLY A 14 -7.55 13.45 0.57
C GLY A 14 -7.34 12.95 -0.86
N ILE A 15 -6.95 11.68 -1.07
CA ILE A 15 -6.64 11.13 -2.41
C ILE A 15 -7.66 10.03 -2.76
N GLY A 16 -8.46 10.25 -3.81
CA GLY A 16 -9.33 9.23 -4.38
C GLY A 16 -10.40 8.66 -3.41
N GLY A 17 -10.84 9.46 -2.43
CA GLY A 17 -11.89 9.08 -1.48
C GLY A 17 -11.52 7.95 -0.50
N ARG A 18 -10.23 7.81 -0.19
CA ARG A 18 -9.70 6.75 0.69
C ARG A 18 -9.44 7.27 2.09
N ASP A 19 -9.62 6.40 3.07
CA ASP A 19 -9.31 6.66 4.47
C ASP A 19 -8.02 5.95 4.87
N TRP A 20 -7.22 6.61 5.71
CA TRP A 20 -6.17 5.97 6.49
C TRP A 20 -6.74 5.44 7.80
N LEU A 21 -6.16 4.35 8.29
CA LEU A 21 -6.49 3.78 9.59
C LEU A 21 -5.21 3.57 10.39
N PHE A 22 -5.15 4.23 11.54
CA PHE A 22 -4.11 4.04 12.55
C PHE A 22 -4.67 3.37 13.79
N VAL A 23 -3.82 2.67 14.53
CA VAL A 23 -4.13 2.09 15.83
C VAL A 23 -3.15 2.62 16.84
N LYS A 24 -3.67 3.26 17.88
CA LYS A 24 -2.89 3.72 19.02
C LYS A 24 -3.13 2.79 20.21
N ILE A 25 -2.07 2.20 20.74
CA ILE A 25 -2.12 1.36 21.94
C ILE A 25 -1.37 2.07 23.07
N THR A 26 -2.04 2.30 24.19
CA THR A 26 -1.46 2.95 25.38
C THR A 26 -1.20 1.91 26.47
N THR A 27 -0.10 2.05 27.20
CA THR A 27 0.26 1.17 28.33
C THR A 27 0.18 1.89 29.69
N ASP A 28 0.20 1.12 30.78
CA ASP A 28 0.19 1.61 32.17
C ASP A 28 1.46 2.35 32.60
N ASP A 29 2.57 2.15 31.89
CA ASP A 29 3.84 2.85 32.07
C ASP A 29 4.03 4.00 31.08
N GLY A 30 2.98 4.38 30.33
CA GLY A 30 2.93 5.57 29.49
C GLY A 30 3.54 5.41 28.08
N ILE A 31 4.01 4.22 27.71
CA ILE A 31 4.47 3.94 26.35
C ILE A 31 3.26 3.86 25.40
N ILE A 32 3.40 4.51 24.25
CA ILE A 32 2.38 4.49 23.18
C ILE A 32 2.95 3.81 21.95
N GLY A 33 2.24 2.80 21.46
CA GLY A 33 2.48 2.14 20.18
C GLY A 33 1.56 2.65 19.08
N TRP A 34 2.11 2.81 17.90
CA TRP A 34 1.37 3.14 16.68
C TRP A 34 1.48 2.02 15.67
N GLY A 35 0.33 1.64 15.11
CA GLY A 35 0.22 0.73 13.99
C GLY A 35 -0.66 1.32 12.90
N GLU A 36 -0.54 0.78 11.70
CA GLU A 36 -1.36 1.15 10.55
C GLU A 36 -2.14 -0.08 10.09
N GLY A 37 -3.45 0.09 9.89
CA GLY A 37 -4.30 -0.85 9.21
C GLY A 37 -4.52 -0.39 7.77
N TYR A 38 -4.39 -1.30 6.82
CA TYR A 38 -4.56 -0.97 5.41
C TYR A 38 -5.89 -1.51 4.88
N ASP A 39 -6.84 -0.62 4.60
CA ASP A 39 -7.96 -0.92 3.72
C ASP A 39 -8.52 0.36 3.08
N TRP A 40 -8.40 0.49 1.76
CA TRP A 40 -8.81 1.69 1.03
C TRP A 40 -10.32 1.95 1.03
N HIS A 41 -11.16 0.94 1.29
CA HIS A 41 -12.61 1.05 1.17
C HIS A 41 -13.37 0.67 2.45
N ALA A 42 -12.69 -0.01 3.38
CA ALA A 42 -13.31 -0.53 4.60
C ALA A 42 -12.60 -0.08 5.89
N ALA A 43 -11.79 0.99 5.86
CA ALA A 43 -11.12 1.51 7.06
C ALA A 43 -12.08 1.73 8.25
N PRO A 44 -13.31 2.29 8.09
CA PRO A 44 -14.26 2.39 9.20
C PRO A 44 -14.69 1.03 9.78
N ALA A 45 -14.89 0.03 8.91
CA ALA A 45 -15.26 -1.32 9.33
C ALA A 45 -14.10 -2.03 10.06
N LEU A 46 -12.87 -1.85 9.59
CA LEU A 46 -11.68 -2.34 10.28
C LEU A 46 -11.50 -1.64 11.64
N ALA A 47 -11.74 -0.33 11.72
CA ALA A 47 -11.68 0.42 12.98
C ALA A 47 -12.65 -0.18 14.01
N GLU A 48 -13.90 -0.44 13.63
CA GLU A 48 -14.86 -1.11 14.52
C GLU A 48 -14.42 -2.52 14.92
N ALA A 49 -13.86 -3.28 13.97
CA ALA A 49 -13.31 -4.60 14.27
C ALA A 49 -12.18 -4.51 15.32
N ILE A 50 -11.28 -3.52 15.21
CA ILE A 50 -10.23 -3.26 16.20
C ILE A 50 -10.83 -2.85 17.55
N ARG A 51 -11.90 -2.03 17.59
CA ARG A 51 -12.59 -1.68 18.85
C ARG A 51 -13.18 -2.90 19.54
N VAL A 52 -13.77 -3.82 18.79
CA VAL A 52 -14.38 -5.04 19.33
C VAL A 52 -13.31 -6.00 19.84
N VAL A 53 -12.30 -6.28 19.02
CA VAL A 53 -11.27 -7.27 19.31
C VAL A 53 -10.28 -6.76 20.37
N GLY A 54 -9.97 -5.46 20.35
CA GLY A 54 -9.05 -4.82 21.29
C GLY A 54 -9.50 -4.84 22.75
N ARG A 55 -10.81 -4.98 23.02
CA ARG A 55 -11.33 -5.14 24.40
C ARG A 55 -10.71 -6.32 25.12
N ASP A 56 -10.48 -7.43 24.40
CA ASP A 56 -9.91 -8.65 24.95
C ASP A 56 -8.39 -8.52 25.25
N LEU A 57 -7.77 -7.41 24.85
CA LEU A 57 -6.35 -7.11 25.04
C LEU A 57 -6.09 -6.14 26.20
N ILE A 58 -7.11 -5.46 26.73
CA ILE A 58 -6.95 -4.60 27.90
C ILE A 58 -6.43 -5.43 29.09
N GLY A 59 -5.42 -4.91 29.78
CA GLY A 59 -4.74 -5.58 30.89
C GLY A 59 -3.70 -6.63 30.47
N GLN A 60 -3.61 -6.99 29.18
CA GLN A 60 -2.61 -7.92 28.68
C GLN A 60 -1.23 -7.25 28.61
N ASP A 61 -0.18 -8.07 28.69
CA ASP A 61 1.20 -7.62 28.49
C ASP A 61 1.48 -7.44 26.98
N PRO A 62 1.72 -6.21 26.49
CA PRO A 62 1.91 -5.94 25.07
C PRO A 62 3.20 -6.56 24.49
N ARG A 63 4.13 -7.01 25.34
CA ARG A 63 5.40 -7.61 24.89
C ARG A 63 5.22 -9.04 24.35
N ARG A 64 4.07 -9.66 24.61
CA ARG A 64 3.69 -11.02 24.20
C ARG A 64 3.07 -11.03 22.79
N ILE A 65 3.76 -10.43 21.82
CA ILE A 65 3.24 -10.16 20.46
C ILE A 65 2.67 -11.42 19.80
N ASP A 66 3.48 -12.48 19.63
CA ASP A 66 3.02 -13.73 18.98
C ASP A 66 1.85 -14.39 19.70
N TRP A 67 1.83 -14.32 21.03
CA TRP A 67 0.72 -14.86 21.82
C TRP A 67 -0.55 -14.05 21.62
N ILE A 68 -0.44 -12.71 21.56
CA ILE A 68 -1.58 -11.84 21.25
C ILE A 68 -2.06 -12.13 19.83
N GLY A 69 -1.19 -12.11 18.82
CA GLY A 69 -1.55 -12.41 17.43
C GLY A 69 -2.23 -13.76 17.29
N ARG A 70 -1.66 -14.81 17.90
CA ARG A 70 -2.25 -16.16 17.91
C ARG A 70 -3.60 -16.18 18.62
N ARG A 71 -3.73 -15.51 19.77
CA ARG A 71 -5.00 -15.40 20.49
C ARG A 71 -6.07 -14.72 19.65
N LEU A 72 -5.73 -13.65 18.93
CA LEU A 72 -6.68 -12.95 18.05
C LEU A 72 -7.10 -13.78 16.83
N TRP A 73 -6.17 -14.60 16.31
CA TRP A 73 -6.44 -15.56 15.26
C TRP A 73 -7.40 -16.67 15.74
N ASP A 74 -7.09 -17.29 16.88
CA ASP A 74 -7.85 -18.42 17.43
C ASP A 74 -9.18 -18.02 18.05
N ALA A 75 -9.30 -16.80 18.60
CA ALA A 75 -10.55 -16.24 19.12
C ALA A 75 -11.51 -15.83 17.99
N GLY A 76 -11.45 -16.53 16.86
CA GLY A 76 -12.10 -16.26 15.60
C GLY A 76 -13.61 -16.04 15.71
N ARG A 77 -14.07 -14.80 15.97
CA ARG A 77 -15.50 -14.46 15.92
C ARG A 77 -15.96 -14.38 14.46
N ALA A 78 -17.04 -15.08 14.12
CA ALA A 78 -17.67 -14.93 12.81
C ALA A 78 -18.02 -13.45 12.55
N GLY A 79 -17.81 -12.98 11.32
CA GLY A 79 -18.15 -11.61 10.92
C GLY A 79 -17.08 -10.54 11.16
N VAL A 80 -15.88 -10.88 11.68
CA VAL A 80 -14.74 -9.95 11.68
C VAL A 80 -14.23 -9.81 10.24
N PRO A 81 -14.40 -8.65 9.57
CA PRO A 81 -13.90 -8.44 8.22
C PRO A 81 -12.38 -8.53 8.24
N GLU A 82 -11.81 -9.20 7.23
CA GLU A 82 -10.38 -9.15 6.95
C GLU A 82 -9.48 -9.29 8.20
N ARG A 83 -9.75 -10.30 9.02
CA ARG A 83 -9.11 -10.51 10.34
C ARG A 83 -7.59 -10.31 10.34
N MET A 84 -6.90 -10.73 9.29
CA MET A 84 -5.45 -10.57 9.18
C MET A 84 -5.02 -9.10 9.18
N LYS A 85 -5.79 -8.20 8.57
CA LYS A 85 -5.51 -6.75 8.58
C LYS A 85 -5.67 -6.16 10.00
N VAL A 86 -6.70 -6.59 10.74
CA VAL A 86 -6.90 -6.20 12.14
C VAL A 86 -5.73 -6.66 13.02
N ILE A 87 -5.32 -7.93 12.87
CA ILE A 87 -4.18 -8.49 13.60
C ILE A 87 -2.90 -7.72 13.25
N ALA A 88 -2.64 -7.50 11.96
CA ALA A 88 -1.44 -6.77 11.51
C ALA A 88 -1.38 -5.35 12.09
N ALA A 89 -2.47 -4.59 12.06
CA ALA A 89 -2.50 -3.23 12.62
C ALA A 89 -2.15 -3.20 14.11
N ILE A 90 -2.65 -4.18 14.87
CA ILE A 90 -2.34 -4.33 16.30
C ILE A 90 -0.88 -4.76 16.49
N GLU A 91 -0.41 -5.76 15.76
CA GLU A 91 0.97 -6.26 15.89
C GLU A 91 2.02 -5.19 15.59
N ILE A 92 1.80 -4.35 14.56
CA ILE A 92 2.69 -3.22 14.27
C ILE A 92 2.79 -2.28 15.49
N ALA A 93 1.66 -1.93 16.12
CA ALA A 93 1.65 -1.11 17.33
C ALA A 93 2.36 -1.78 18.52
N LEU A 94 2.23 -3.10 18.66
CA LEU A 94 2.92 -3.86 19.71
C LEU A 94 4.43 -3.93 19.48
N TYR A 95 4.89 -4.06 18.22
CA TYR A 95 6.30 -3.99 17.87
C TYR A 95 6.87 -2.60 18.15
N ASP A 96 6.12 -1.53 17.86
CA ASP A 96 6.51 -0.17 18.21
C ASP A 96 6.64 0.02 19.74
N ILE A 97 5.69 -0.49 20.53
CA ILE A 97 5.80 -0.52 22.02
C ILE A 97 7.06 -1.26 22.45
N LYS A 98 7.30 -2.44 21.89
CA LYS A 98 8.43 -3.29 22.30
C LYS A 98 9.77 -2.64 21.96
N GLY A 99 9.88 -1.97 20.82
CA GLY A 99 11.05 -1.19 20.42
C GLY A 99 11.30 -0.02 21.38
N LYS A 100 10.28 0.78 21.65
CA LYS A 100 10.34 1.90 22.61
C LYS A 100 10.69 1.44 24.03
N TRP A 101 10.10 0.34 24.47
CA TRP A 101 10.38 -0.25 25.79
C TRP A 101 11.85 -0.68 25.94
N LEU A 102 12.44 -1.26 24.89
CA LEU A 102 13.83 -1.70 24.88
C LEU A 102 14.83 -0.58 24.50
N GLY A 103 14.34 0.57 24.04
CA GLY A 103 15.19 1.65 23.55
C GLY A 103 15.88 1.33 22.23
N VAL A 104 15.29 0.47 21.39
CA VAL A 104 15.86 0.02 20.11
C VAL A 104 14.88 0.24 18.95
N PRO A 105 15.37 0.46 17.72
CA PRO A 105 14.51 0.47 16.54
C PRO A 105 13.89 -0.90 16.28
N VAL A 106 12.70 -0.94 15.68
CA VAL A 106 11.96 -2.20 15.44
C VAL A 106 12.77 -3.23 14.64
N TYR A 107 13.62 -2.80 13.70
CA TYR A 107 14.45 -3.73 12.93
C TYR A 107 15.42 -4.55 13.80
N ASP A 108 15.83 -4.07 14.98
CA ASP A 108 16.68 -4.83 15.90
C ASP A 108 15.91 -5.97 16.57
N LEU A 109 14.59 -5.85 16.67
CA LEU A 109 13.72 -6.95 17.09
C LEU A 109 13.58 -8.03 16.01
N LEU A 110 13.85 -7.67 14.74
CA LEU A 110 13.66 -8.52 13.56
C LEU A 110 15.00 -9.11 13.04
N GLY A 111 16.02 -9.15 13.90
CA GLY A 111 17.33 -9.73 13.58
C GLY A 111 18.43 -8.72 13.27
N GLY A 112 18.16 -7.42 13.44
CA GLY A 112 19.18 -6.37 13.34
C GLY A 112 19.36 -5.80 11.94
N ARG A 113 20.16 -4.72 11.88
CA ARG A 113 20.46 -4.01 10.63
C ARG A 113 21.34 -4.85 9.71
N TYR A 114 20.74 -5.45 8.67
CA TYR A 114 21.48 -6.16 7.62
C TYR A 114 22.07 -5.24 6.55
N ARG A 115 21.45 -4.07 6.30
CA ARG A 115 21.86 -3.11 5.27
C ARG A 115 21.57 -1.67 5.69
N ASP A 116 22.36 -0.74 5.16
CA ASP A 116 22.24 0.67 5.54
C ASP A 116 21.22 1.45 4.72
N ARG A 117 20.93 0.98 3.49
CA ARG A 117 20.03 1.62 2.54
C ARG A 117 19.20 0.57 1.80
N LEU A 118 17.99 0.96 1.42
CA LEU A 118 17.06 0.16 0.63
C LEU A 118 16.82 0.85 -0.72
N PRO A 119 17.03 0.17 -1.85
CA PRO A 119 16.58 0.66 -3.15
C PRO A 119 15.05 0.76 -3.14
N LEU A 120 14.53 1.94 -3.48
CA LEU A 120 13.10 2.17 -3.67
C LEU A 120 12.80 2.39 -5.15
N TYR A 121 11.53 2.22 -5.52
CA TYR A 121 11.01 2.59 -6.83
C TYR A 121 9.90 3.62 -6.68
N TRP A 122 9.72 4.47 -7.69
CA TRP A 122 8.62 5.42 -7.74
C TRP A 122 7.33 4.68 -8.08
N SER A 123 6.51 4.36 -7.07
CA SER A 123 5.24 3.67 -7.29
C SER A 123 4.18 4.60 -7.88
N HIS A 124 3.24 4.04 -8.65
CA HIS A 124 2.13 4.75 -9.29
C HIS A 124 2.57 5.95 -10.14
N PHE A 125 3.66 5.77 -10.88
CA PHE A 125 4.13 6.73 -11.90
C PHE A 125 2.98 7.06 -12.86
N ALA A 126 2.75 8.35 -13.08
CA ALA A 126 1.63 8.94 -13.81
C ALA A 126 0.21 8.62 -13.28
N SER A 127 -0.01 7.48 -12.65
CA SER A 127 -1.35 6.96 -12.32
C SER A 127 -2.08 7.84 -11.31
N TYR A 128 -1.46 8.24 -10.20
CA TYR A 128 -2.14 9.13 -9.24
C TYR A 128 -2.35 10.55 -9.79
N ARG A 129 -1.44 11.05 -10.65
CA ARG A 129 -1.61 12.36 -11.30
C ARG A 129 -2.68 12.35 -12.39
N ALA A 130 -2.95 11.19 -12.98
CA ALA A 130 -4.08 11.02 -13.89
C ALA A 130 -5.40 11.02 -13.11
N ILE A 131 -5.44 10.30 -11.98
CA ILE A 131 -6.66 10.08 -11.17
C ILE A 131 -7.07 11.35 -10.41
N ASP A 132 -6.14 11.96 -9.67
CA ASP A 132 -6.47 13.05 -8.73
C ASP A 132 -5.32 14.09 -8.64
N PRO A 133 -5.08 14.85 -9.72
CA PRO A 133 -4.02 15.86 -9.74
C PRO A 133 -4.29 17.00 -8.75
N GLU A 134 -5.56 17.30 -8.45
CA GLU A 134 -5.95 18.34 -7.51
C GLU A 134 -5.55 17.97 -6.08
N ALA A 135 -5.86 16.76 -5.62
CA ALA A 135 -5.43 16.26 -4.32
C ALA A 135 -3.90 16.26 -4.15
N LEU A 136 -3.17 16.09 -5.25
CA LEU A 136 -1.70 16.13 -5.27
C LEU A 136 -1.13 17.54 -5.40
N GLY A 137 -1.95 18.56 -5.67
CA GLY A 137 -1.50 19.92 -5.93
C GLY A 137 -0.61 20.05 -7.17
N VAL A 138 -0.83 19.22 -8.19
CA VAL A 138 -0.03 19.18 -9.44
C VAL A 138 -0.90 19.41 -10.67
N ALA A 139 -0.27 19.77 -11.79
CA ALA A 139 -0.98 19.88 -13.06
C ALA A 139 -1.49 18.49 -13.52
N PRO A 140 -2.70 18.41 -14.12
CA PRO A 140 -3.22 17.17 -14.68
C PRO A 140 -2.33 16.68 -15.81
N ALA A 141 -2.05 15.37 -15.82
CA ALA A 141 -1.41 14.69 -16.94
C ALA A 141 -2.38 13.64 -17.49
N ARG A 142 -2.85 13.83 -18.73
CA ARG A 142 -3.95 13.02 -19.32
C ARG A 142 -3.64 12.44 -20.70
N ASP A 143 -2.46 12.73 -21.24
CA ASP A 143 -2.01 12.22 -22.52
C ASP A 143 -0.60 11.64 -22.38
N LEU A 144 -0.18 10.91 -23.43
CA LEU A 144 1.10 10.23 -23.46
C LEU A 144 2.27 11.19 -23.23
N ALA A 145 2.29 12.33 -23.93
CA ALA A 145 3.39 13.29 -23.83
C ALA A 145 3.52 13.85 -22.41
N ALA A 146 2.39 14.20 -21.77
CA ALA A 146 2.35 14.68 -20.40
C ALA A 146 2.85 13.61 -19.42
N TRP A 147 2.44 12.35 -19.58
CA TRP A 147 2.93 11.25 -18.72
C TRP A 147 4.41 10.99 -18.87
N ILE A 148 4.93 10.98 -20.09
CA ILE A 148 6.34 10.79 -20.36
C ILE A 148 7.17 11.96 -19.80
N GLY A 149 6.65 13.19 -19.85
CA GLY A 149 7.28 14.36 -19.22
C GLY A 149 7.45 14.23 -17.70
N LEU A 150 6.65 13.40 -17.03
CA LEU A 150 6.78 13.16 -15.58
C LEU A 150 8.06 12.40 -15.20
N VAL A 151 8.79 11.83 -16.16
CA VAL A 151 10.08 11.16 -15.91
C VAL A 151 11.08 12.11 -15.25
N ASP A 152 11.05 13.41 -15.60
CA ASP A 152 11.94 14.42 -15.03
C ASP A 152 11.83 14.49 -13.50
N ASP A 153 10.64 14.25 -12.95
CA ASP A 153 10.40 14.23 -11.51
C ASP A 153 11.02 12.99 -10.85
N VAL A 154 10.94 11.85 -11.53
CA VAL A 154 11.52 10.57 -11.08
C VAL A 154 13.04 10.66 -11.04
N GLU A 155 13.64 11.18 -12.12
CA GLU A 155 15.08 11.38 -12.25
C GLU A 155 15.61 12.40 -11.24
N ARG A 156 14.91 13.54 -11.08
CA ARG A 156 15.27 14.58 -10.11
C ARG A 156 15.20 14.09 -8.66
N ALA A 157 14.26 13.20 -8.35
CA ALA A 157 14.19 12.56 -7.04
C ALA A 157 15.23 11.42 -6.87
N GLY A 158 15.99 11.08 -7.90
CA GLY A 158 17.08 10.11 -7.85
C GLY A 158 16.64 8.65 -7.89
N PHE A 159 15.40 8.36 -8.28
CA PHE A 159 14.92 6.99 -8.43
C PHE A 159 15.53 6.33 -9.67
N ARG A 160 15.82 5.03 -9.54
CA ARG A 160 16.36 4.19 -10.63
C ARG A 160 15.35 3.17 -11.14
N ALA A 161 14.14 3.20 -10.60
CA ALA A 161 13.03 2.41 -11.08
C ALA A 161 11.71 3.14 -10.80
N LEU A 162 10.72 2.90 -11.64
CA LEU A 162 9.36 3.36 -11.49
C LEU A 162 8.39 2.19 -11.73
N LYS A 163 7.19 2.30 -11.17
CA LYS A 163 6.08 1.39 -11.44
C LYS A 163 4.90 2.19 -11.96
N THR A 164 4.36 1.75 -13.09
CA THR A 164 3.12 2.31 -13.64
C THR A 164 2.04 1.24 -13.78
N ASN A 165 0.83 1.67 -14.11
CA ASN A 165 -0.32 0.84 -14.41
C ASN A 165 -0.69 0.93 -15.90
N LEU A 166 -1.73 0.19 -16.31
CA LEU A 166 -2.34 0.32 -17.63
C LEU A 166 -3.03 1.69 -17.77
N LEU A 167 -2.35 2.65 -18.38
CA LEU A 167 -2.86 3.97 -18.69
C LEU A 167 -3.27 4.06 -20.15
N VAL A 168 -4.35 4.79 -20.43
CA VAL A 168 -4.91 4.96 -21.77
C VAL A 168 -5.14 6.45 -22.01
N PRO A 169 -4.47 7.06 -23.01
CA PRO A 169 -4.57 8.50 -23.25
C PRO A 169 -6.03 8.98 -23.35
N GLY A 170 -6.32 10.11 -22.70
CA GLY A 170 -7.67 10.70 -22.66
C GLY A 170 -8.57 10.18 -21.54
N LEU A 171 -8.17 9.14 -20.79
CA LEU A 171 -8.90 8.64 -19.63
C LEU A 171 -8.23 9.06 -18.31
N ALA A 172 -9.04 9.54 -17.37
CA ALA A 172 -8.58 9.98 -16.05
C ALA A 172 -8.05 8.82 -15.19
N SER A 173 -8.53 7.59 -15.41
CA SER A 173 -8.19 6.45 -14.55
C SER A 173 -8.04 5.16 -15.36
N GLY A 174 -7.06 5.09 -16.27
CA GLY A 174 -6.83 3.91 -17.12
C GLY A 174 -8.09 3.37 -17.78
N LEU A 175 -8.10 2.09 -18.14
CA LEU A 175 -9.33 1.36 -18.44
C LEU A 175 -9.60 0.37 -17.32
N PRO A 176 -10.85 0.28 -16.79
CA PRO A 176 -11.19 -0.83 -15.94
C PRO A 176 -10.97 -2.13 -16.73
N PRO A 177 -10.48 -3.19 -16.06
CA PRO A 177 -10.35 -4.49 -16.70
C PRO A 177 -11.71 -4.98 -17.20
N THR A 178 -11.71 -5.86 -18.21
CA THR A 178 -12.97 -6.44 -18.68
C THR A 178 -13.56 -7.32 -17.58
N LEU A 179 -14.89 -7.41 -17.51
CA LEU A 179 -15.57 -8.18 -16.47
C LEU A 179 -15.26 -9.70 -16.54
N ASP A 180 -14.85 -10.18 -17.71
CA ASP A 180 -14.46 -11.57 -17.93
C ASP A 180 -12.95 -11.83 -17.70
N GLY A 181 -12.18 -10.78 -17.39
CA GLY A 181 -10.74 -10.83 -17.17
C GLY A 181 -9.91 -11.13 -18.42
N ASN A 182 -10.50 -11.05 -19.61
CA ASN A 182 -9.75 -11.05 -20.86
C ASN A 182 -9.11 -9.68 -21.12
N ILE A 183 -8.23 -9.59 -22.11
CA ILE A 183 -7.68 -8.32 -22.55
C ILE A 183 -7.92 -8.19 -24.05
N ASP A 184 -8.46 -7.04 -24.46
CA ASP A 184 -8.67 -6.74 -25.87
C ASP A 184 -7.43 -6.10 -26.50
N ARG A 185 -7.47 -6.03 -27.83
CA ARG A 185 -6.37 -5.49 -28.61
C ARG A 185 -6.09 -4.02 -28.29
N PHE A 186 -7.13 -3.23 -28.02
CA PHE A 186 -7.01 -1.82 -27.69
C PHE A 186 -6.17 -1.60 -26.42
N ARG A 187 -6.44 -2.36 -25.35
CA ARG A 187 -5.67 -2.29 -24.10
C ARG A 187 -4.23 -2.74 -24.28
N ILE A 188 -3.99 -3.78 -25.09
CA ILE A 188 -2.63 -4.23 -25.40
C ILE A 188 -1.87 -3.13 -26.14
N ASP A 189 -2.46 -2.57 -27.20
CA ASP A 189 -1.79 -1.55 -28.01
C ASP A 189 -1.49 -0.29 -27.17
N ALA A 190 -2.40 0.14 -26.30
CA ALA A 190 -2.17 1.26 -25.37
C ALA A 190 -1.02 0.98 -24.37
N ALA A 191 -0.93 -0.26 -23.87
CA ALA A 191 0.17 -0.66 -22.99
C ALA A 191 1.52 -0.60 -23.73
N VAL A 192 1.57 -1.13 -24.95
CA VAL A 192 2.78 -1.15 -25.79
C VAL A 192 3.21 0.28 -26.14
N GLU A 193 2.27 1.13 -26.55
CA GLU A 193 2.55 2.53 -26.86
C GLU A 193 3.16 3.26 -25.64
N PHE A 194 2.51 3.14 -24.48
CA PHE A 194 2.96 3.85 -23.29
C PHE A 194 4.28 3.31 -22.72
N VAL A 195 4.41 2.00 -22.56
CA VAL A 195 5.65 1.38 -22.03
C VAL A 195 6.80 1.55 -23.01
N GLY A 196 6.55 1.46 -24.32
CA GLY A 196 7.53 1.71 -25.38
C GLY A 196 8.07 3.14 -25.31
N ALA A 197 7.18 4.15 -25.34
CA ALA A 197 7.56 5.55 -25.21
C ALA A 197 8.30 5.83 -23.89
N LEU A 198 7.89 5.18 -22.80
CA LEU A 198 8.56 5.29 -21.51
C LEU A 198 9.98 4.73 -21.57
N ARG A 199 10.16 3.54 -22.15
CA ARG A 199 11.48 2.92 -22.34
C ARG A 199 12.38 3.79 -23.21
N GLU A 200 11.87 4.34 -24.30
CA GLU A 200 12.62 5.27 -25.15
C GLU A 200 13.09 6.50 -24.37
N ARG A 201 12.23 7.08 -23.51
CA ARG A 201 12.58 8.26 -22.70
C ARG A 201 13.58 7.95 -21.60
N VAL A 202 13.46 6.83 -20.89
CA VAL A 202 14.28 6.53 -19.70
C VAL A 202 15.57 5.76 -20.02
N GLY A 203 15.71 5.27 -21.26
CA GLY A 203 16.83 4.44 -21.67
C GLY A 203 16.84 3.06 -21.01
N PRO A 204 17.85 2.20 -21.27
CA PRO A 204 17.83 0.79 -20.86
C PRO A 204 18.09 0.55 -19.36
N GLN A 205 18.62 1.54 -18.63
CA GLN A 205 19.08 1.35 -17.25
C GLN A 205 18.00 1.58 -16.19
N MET A 206 16.99 2.41 -16.49
CA MET A 206 15.88 2.64 -15.58
C MET A 206 14.99 1.39 -15.50
N GLY A 207 14.71 0.92 -14.29
CA GLY A 207 13.73 -0.15 -14.07
C GLY A 207 12.31 0.32 -14.38
N ILE A 208 11.58 -0.44 -15.17
CA ILE A 208 10.15 -0.22 -15.42
C ILE A 208 9.41 -1.43 -14.88
N LEU A 209 8.55 -1.19 -13.91
CA LEU A 209 7.59 -2.16 -13.39
C LEU A 209 6.21 -1.82 -13.97
N PHE A 210 5.47 -2.85 -14.37
CA PHE A 210 4.13 -2.71 -14.93
C PHE A 210 3.13 -3.51 -14.11
N ASP A 211 2.18 -2.81 -13.50
CA ASP A 211 1.20 -3.36 -12.56
C ASP A 211 -0.20 -3.36 -13.18
N ILE A 212 -0.76 -4.55 -13.35
CA ILE A 212 -2.02 -4.79 -14.06
C ILE A 212 -3.17 -5.15 -13.12
N GLY A 213 -2.99 -5.00 -11.81
CA GLY A 213 -4.02 -5.35 -10.82
C GLY A 213 -4.24 -6.86 -10.68
N GLN A 214 -5.45 -7.26 -10.28
CA GLN A 214 -5.83 -8.64 -9.96
C GLN A 214 -6.88 -9.22 -10.92
N GLU A 215 -7.30 -8.47 -11.93
CA GLU A 215 -8.54 -8.73 -12.66
C GLU A 215 -8.34 -9.51 -13.97
N TYR A 216 -7.11 -9.62 -14.46
CA TYR A 216 -6.80 -10.37 -15.68
C TYR A 216 -6.59 -11.87 -15.42
N ARG A 217 -7.16 -12.71 -16.29
CA ARG A 217 -6.93 -14.16 -16.31
C ARG A 217 -5.57 -14.47 -16.91
N HIS A 218 -5.06 -15.66 -16.59
CA HIS A 218 -3.74 -16.13 -17.05
C HIS A 218 -3.49 -15.92 -18.56
N GLY A 219 -4.46 -16.23 -19.42
CA GLY A 219 -4.33 -16.04 -20.87
C GLY A 219 -4.10 -14.58 -21.28
N ALA A 220 -4.85 -13.65 -20.67
CA ALA A 220 -4.69 -12.21 -20.90
C ALA A 220 -3.33 -11.69 -20.41
N ILE A 221 -2.87 -12.18 -19.25
CA ILE A 221 -1.54 -11.86 -18.70
C ILE A 221 -0.45 -12.30 -19.69
N VAL A 222 -0.53 -13.52 -20.23
CA VAL A 222 0.45 -14.03 -21.20
C VAL A 222 0.43 -13.23 -22.50
N GLN A 223 -0.75 -12.86 -23.00
CA GLN A 223 -0.87 -12.03 -24.21
C GLN A 223 -0.22 -10.67 -24.03
N LEU A 224 -0.48 -10.01 -22.90
CA LEU A 224 0.09 -8.70 -22.59
C LEU A 224 1.60 -8.76 -22.36
N ALA A 225 2.09 -9.76 -21.62
CA ALA A 225 3.51 -9.95 -21.39
C ALA A 225 4.28 -10.11 -22.71
N ARG A 226 3.80 -10.99 -23.60
CA ARG A 226 4.39 -11.20 -24.93
C ARG A 226 4.38 -9.96 -25.83
N ALA A 227 3.43 -9.05 -25.62
CA ALA A 227 3.37 -7.81 -26.38
C ALA A 227 4.38 -6.76 -25.87
N LEU A 228 4.82 -6.87 -24.61
CA LEU A 228 5.73 -5.93 -23.95
C LEU A 228 7.21 -6.41 -23.93
N GLU A 229 7.46 -7.68 -24.29
CA GLU A 229 8.80 -8.26 -24.49
C GLU A 229 9.45 -7.76 -25.79
#